data_AF-A0A3D4H774-F1
#
_entry.id   AF-A0A3D4H774-F1
#
_cell.length_a   1.000
_cell.length_b   1.000
_cell.length_c   1.000
_cell.angle_alpha   90.00
_cell.angle_beta   90.00
_cell.angle_gamma   90.00
#
_symmetry.space_group_name_H-M   'P 1'
#
loop_
_entity.id
_entity.type
_entity.pdbx_description
1 polymer ?
#
loop_
_entity_poly.entity_id
_entity_poly.type
_entity_poly.pdbx_seq_one_letter_code
_entity_poly.pdbx_strand_id
1 'polypeptide(L)'
;MRIPAIRILLSALVLGFLAIPANGAEILWSQYCQHLGKMKLLVHLDTDPTAVTEGESEPVKLWLRSAADGEWKFADTQPIDLLTATSLFVLEDWSRYERTFFKATCGNSEWEGIFRAEPKDGSVLKAVGLSCLKQIAWPWKEAVAEVISHDPDLVIFAGDQIYENDYGSRAFYAKTQAEVPQGMKNYFEKYRKFGEAFRELMRDRPTIMITDDHDVFLPDLWGNGGVLIDGKRTDGGYPAHPDWVNAAEFTQTGHLPDPVNPGPHGAGIKAFYTGLEYGGVRFALLEDRKWKSPPSAVIKELIVHPDFEFAGKRRDTEIEVVLDPDYDCAQLDDPKLQLLGAEQEAFLADWSNELKASGQIGAVISASPWAHVAMYSPTSADLDSNAWPQSARNRALKAIGDAPVVMLHGDVHLGTLGRHGVDAFDDGPVTYSFPAFASTASRFWEPLEAGQNRESGAPENTGQFHDRFGNKVTMYGAGNGLNGYGIILFDTKNRETELQFHPLDQERKPIKVDVPGWPYKVKF
;
A
#
# COMPACT_ATOMS: atom_id res chain seq x y z
N MET A 1 -28.08 -71.72 30.53
CA MET A 1 -26.69 -71.24 30.68
C MET A 1 -26.67 -69.75 30.43
N ARG A 2 -26.45 -68.94 31.46
CA ARG A 2 -26.39 -67.46 31.39
C ARG A 2 -24.93 -67.03 31.45
N ILE A 3 -24.49 -66.29 30.45
CA ILE A 3 -23.18 -65.63 30.33
C ILE A 3 -23.24 -64.31 31.12
N PRO A 4 -22.20 -63.91 31.88
CA PRO A 4 -22.24 -62.69 32.67
C PRO A 4 -21.95 -61.44 31.81
N ALA A 5 -22.61 -60.33 32.16
CA ALA A 5 -22.47 -59.04 31.52
C ALA A 5 -21.14 -58.37 31.89
N ILE A 6 -20.37 -57.97 30.88
CA ILE A 6 -19.20 -57.09 30.99
C ILE A 6 -19.70 -55.64 30.96
N ARG A 7 -19.51 -54.89 32.05
CA ARG A 7 -19.66 -53.43 32.06
C ARG A 7 -18.37 -52.79 31.57
N ILE A 8 -18.45 -52.12 30.42
CA ILE A 8 -17.38 -51.26 29.89
C ILE A 8 -17.49 -49.91 30.60
N LEU A 9 -16.46 -49.51 31.35
CA LEU A 9 -16.28 -48.14 31.80
C LEU A 9 -15.83 -47.29 30.60
N LEU A 10 -16.67 -46.35 30.15
CA LEU A 10 -16.21 -45.24 29.30
C LEU A 10 -15.53 -44.20 30.20
N SER A 11 -14.22 -44.06 30.06
CA SER A 11 -13.47 -42.92 30.59
C SER A 11 -13.74 -41.70 29.72
N ALA A 12 -14.48 -40.71 30.24
CA ALA A 12 -14.62 -39.41 29.61
C ALA A 12 -13.26 -38.68 29.70
N LEU A 13 -12.58 -38.54 28.57
CA LEU A 13 -11.41 -37.69 28.44
C LEU A 13 -11.90 -36.24 28.35
N VAL A 14 -11.97 -35.55 29.48
CA VAL A 14 -12.15 -34.10 29.51
C VAL A 14 -10.86 -33.50 28.98
N LEU A 15 -10.88 -32.96 27.75
CA LEU A 15 -9.84 -32.04 27.29
C LEU A 15 -9.93 -30.81 28.20
N GLY A 16 -9.04 -30.76 29.20
CA GLY A 16 -8.80 -29.53 29.93
C GLY A 16 -8.20 -28.52 28.99
N PHE A 17 -8.94 -27.45 28.68
CA PHE A 17 -8.35 -26.22 28.17
C PHE A 17 -7.39 -25.72 29.25
N LEU A 18 -6.09 -25.74 28.97
CA LEU A 18 -5.10 -25.08 29.81
C LEU A 18 -5.35 -23.58 29.69
N ALA A 19 -6.04 -23.00 30.68
CA ALA A 19 -6.12 -21.56 30.86
C ALA A 19 -4.71 -21.01 31.10
N ILE A 20 -4.23 -20.17 30.18
CA ILE A 20 -2.95 -19.47 30.32
C ILE A 20 -3.23 -18.23 31.18
N PRO A 21 -2.49 -18.00 32.28
CA PRO A 21 -2.67 -16.79 33.08
C PRO A 21 -2.41 -15.54 32.22
N ALA A 22 -3.12 -14.46 32.52
CA ALA A 22 -2.98 -13.16 31.85
C ALA A 22 -1.56 -12.59 32.08
N ASN A 23 -0.60 -13.00 31.25
CA ASN A 23 0.70 -12.36 31.12
C ASN A 23 0.56 -11.21 30.13
N GLY A 24 1.20 -10.06 30.41
CA GLY A 24 1.27 -8.95 29.46
C GLY A 24 1.86 -9.36 28.12
N ALA A 25 1.31 -8.81 27.04
CA ALA A 25 1.75 -9.08 25.68
C ALA A 25 3.10 -8.40 25.37
N GLU A 26 3.88 -8.98 24.45
CA GLU A 26 5.09 -8.36 23.93
C GLU A 26 4.75 -7.29 22.90
N ILE A 27 5.28 -6.08 23.08
CA ILE A 27 5.23 -5.03 22.08
C ILE A 27 6.29 -5.33 21.02
N LEU A 28 5.84 -5.54 19.78
CA LEU A 28 6.71 -5.90 18.67
C LEU A 28 7.33 -4.66 18.00
N TRP A 29 6.49 -3.66 17.72
CA TRP A 29 6.84 -2.41 17.05
C TRP A 29 5.68 -1.40 17.11
N SER A 30 5.88 -0.22 16.54
CA SER A 30 4.86 0.80 16.39
C SER A 30 5.00 1.56 15.09
N GLN A 31 3.90 2.15 14.63
CA GLN A 31 3.87 3.14 13.56
C GLN A 31 3.01 4.33 13.98
N TYR A 32 3.34 5.51 13.48
CA TYR A 32 2.61 6.72 13.83
C TYR A 32 2.48 7.67 12.65
N CYS A 33 1.50 8.57 12.75
CA CYS A 33 1.38 9.73 11.89
C CYS A 33 0.95 10.93 12.73
N GLN A 34 1.29 12.13 12.26
CA GLN A 34 0.75 13.38 12.82
C GLN A 34 0.17 14.24 11.69
N HIS A 35 -0.97 14.86 11.97
CA HIS A 35 -1.75 15.62 11.01
C HIS A 35 -2.49 16.74 11.72
N LEU A 36 -2.26 17.99 11.33
CA LEU A 36 -3.03 19.16 11.81
C LEU A 36 -3.22 19.23 13.34
N GLY A 37 -2.19 18.85 14.13
CA GLY A 37 -2.25 18.89 15.60
C GLY A 37 -2.89 17.66 16.23
N LYS A 38 -3.06 16.57 15.47
CA LYS A 38 -3.45 15.25 15.98
C LYS A 38 -2.32 14.26 15.74
N MET A 39 -1.99 13.45 16.75
CA MET A 39 -1.02 12.35 16.63
C MET A 39 -1.74 11.03 16.88
N LYS A 40 -1.50 10.05 16.00
CA LYS A 40 -1.95 8.68 16.20
C LYS A 40 -0.76 7.73 16.22
N LEU A 41 -0.67 6.92 17.27
CA LEU A 41 0.34 5.88 17.44
C LEU A 41 -0.38 4.53 17.49
N LEU A 42 -0.11 3.67 16.51
CA LEU A 42 -0.55 2.29 16.50
C LEU A 42 0.59 1.39 17.00
N VAL A 43 0.36 0.72 18.13
CA VAL A 43 1.31 -0.23 18.73
C VAL A 43 0.90 -1.64 18.34
N HIS A 44 1.83 -2.43 17.82
CA HIS A 44 1.60 -3.83 17.43
C HIS A 44 2.13 -4.79 18.50
N LEU A 45 1.34 -5.81 18.83
CA LEU A 45 1.63 -6.77 19.88
C LEU A 45 1.68 -8.22 19.36
N ASP A 46 2.22 -9.11 20.18
CA ASP A 46 2.37 -10.53 19.87
C ASP A 46 1.13 -11.40 20.17
N THR A 47 0.04 -10.79 20.66
CA THR A 47 -1.18 -11.49 21.08
C THR A 47 -1.73 -12.43 20.00
N ASP A 48 -2.26 -13.58 20.43
CA ASP A 48 -2.90 -14.56 19.53
C ASP A 48 -4.40 -14.24 19.42
N PRO A 49 -4.91 -13.84 18.23
CA PRO A 49 -6.33 -13.53 18.06
C PRO A 49 -7.25 -14.74 18.30
N THR A 50 -6.72 -15.97 18.27
CA THR A 50 -7.47 -17.21 18.55
C THR A 50 -7.51 -17.58 20.03
N ALA A 51 -6.77 -16.88 20.89
CA ALA A 51 -6.73 -17.19 22.31
C ALA A 51 -8.02 -16.80 23.01
N VAL A 52 -8.51 -17.69 23.88
CA VAL A 52 -9.57 -17.39 24.85
C VAL A 52 -8.87 -16.97 26.13
N THR A 53 -8.83 -15.69 26.44
CA THR A 53 -8.23 -15.18 27.68
C THR A 53 -9.25 -15.21 28.82
N GLU A 54 -8.91 -15.86 29.93
CA GLU A 54 -9.66 -15.70 31.18
C GLU A 54 -9.19 -14.40 31.87
N GLY A 55 -10.02 -13.36 31.83
CA GLY A 55 -9.70 -12.03 32.38
C GLY A 55 -9.33 -11.00 31.32
N GLU A 56 -9.19 -9.75 31.74
CA GLU A 56 -8.77 -8.65 30.86
C GLU A 56 -7.26 -8.71 30.62
N SER A 57 -6.84 -8.55 29.37
CA SER A 57 -5.41 -8.40 29.03
C SER A 57 -4.86 -7.12 29.63
N GLU A 58 -3.59 -7.12 30.05
CA GLU A 58 -2.96 -5.88 30.52
C GLU A 58 -2.97 -4.82 29.42
N PRO A 59 -3.46 -3.60 29.68
CA PRO A 59 -3.55 -2.57 28.67
C PRO A 59 -2.17 -1.99 28.34
N VAL A 60 -2.05 -1.37 27.17
CA VAL A 60 -0.85 -0.64 26.78
C VAL A 60 -0.89 0.74 27.43
N LYS A 61 0.23 1.18 28.01
CA LYS A 61 0.38 2.52 28.59
C LYS A 61 1.38 3.31 27.77
N LEU A 62 1.06 4.57 27.49
CA LEU A 62 1.93 5.50 26.79
C LEU A 62 2.52 6.52 27.77
N TRP A 63 3.81 6.74 27.63
CA TRP A 63 4.59 7.70 28.42
C TRP A 63 5.36 8.63 27.47
N LEU A 64 5.47 9.90 27.82
CA LEU A 64 6.12 10.93 27.01
C LEU A 64 7.16 11.68 27.81
N ARG A 65 8.20 12.18 27.13
CA ARG A 65 9.14 13.16 27.67
C ARG A 65 9.68 14.08 26.58
N SER A 66 10.01 15.31 26.96
CA SER A 66 10.51 16.34 26.04
C SER A 66 12.03 16.31 25.82
N ALA A 67 12.77 15.65 26.72
CA ALA A 67 14.24 15.52 26.67
C ALA A 67 14.67 14.07 26.93
N ALA A 68 15.82 13.67 26.37
CA ALA A 68 16.31 12.30 26.42
C ALA A 68 16.72 11.84 27.84
N ASP A 69 17.01 12.78 28.73
CA ASP A 69 17.33 12.59 30.15
C ASP A 69 16.18 13.02 31.08
N GLY A 70 15.05 13.45 30.50
CA GLY A 70 13.87 13.86 31.26
C GLY A 70 13.11 12.68 31.86
N GLU A 71 12.29 12.99 32.87
CA GLU A 71 11.38 12.03 33.49
C GLU A 71 10.23 11.65 32.54
N TRP A 72 9.90 10.36 32.51
CA TRP A 72 8.73 9.85 31.80
C TRP A 72 7.45 10.35 32.47
N LYS A 73 6.60 11.02 31.69
CA LYS A 73 5.26 11.43 32.12
C LYS A 73 4.23 10.50 31.52
N PHE A 74 3.34 9.97 32.35
CA PHE A 74 2.20 9.20 31.88
C PHE A 74 1.34 10.08 30.96
N ALA A 75 1.00 9.56 29.77
CA ALA A 75 0.16 10.24 28.80
C ALA A 75 -1.22 9.61 28.71
N ASP A 76 -1.29 8.29 28.51
CA ASP A 76 -2.57 7.60 28.30
C ASP A 76 -2.48 6.08 28.50
N THR A 77 -3.63 5.41 28.51
CA THR A 77 -3.77 3.95 28.53
C THR A 77 -4.85 3.51 27.55
N GLN A 78 -4.53 2.51 26.74
CA GLN A 78 -5.43 1.96 25.74
C GLN A 78 -5.52 0.43 25.85
N PRO A 79 -6.71 -0.17 25.65
CA PRO A 79 -6.85 -1.62 25.63
C PRO A 79 -6.12 -2.22 24.42
N ILE A 80 -5.89 -3.52 24.48
CA ILE A 80 -5.44 -4.30 23.32
C ILE A 80 -6.68 -4.76 22.56
N ASP A 81 -6.73 -4.44 21.27
CA ASP A 81 -7.63 -5.11 20.33
C ASP A 81 -7.01 -6.47 19.97
N LEU A 82 -7.60 -7.54 20.49
CA LEU A 82 -7.09 -8.90 20.33
C LEU A 82 -7.15 -9.39 18.88
N LEU A 83 -8.11 -8.92 18.09
CA LEU A 83 -8.28 -9.38 16.70
C LEU A 83 -7.16 -8.84 15.82
N THR A 84 -6.87 -7.55 15.96
CA THR A 84 -5.81 -6.85 15.21
C THR A 84 -4.45 -6.94 15.89
N ALA A 85 -4.39 -7.46 17.12
CA ALA A 85 -3.19 -7.46 17.96
C ALA A 85 -2.55 -6.06 18.05
N THR A 86 -3.39 -5.03 18.23
CA THR A 86 -2.94 -3.64 18.26
C THR A 86 -3.50 -2.86 19.45
N SER A 87 -2.89 -1.70 19.72
CA SER A 87 -3.44 -0.67 20.59
C SER A 87 -3.21 0.70 19.96
N LEU A 88 -4.30 1.45 19.74
CA LEU A 88 -4.26 2.75 19.06
C LEU A 88 -4.37 3.87 20.10
N PHE A 89 -3.36 4.73 20.17
CA PHE A 89 -3.40 5.99 20.90
C PHE A 89 -3.75 7.14 19.96
N VAL A 90 -4.59 8.04 20.43
CA VAL A 90 -4.97 9.27 19.72
C VAL A 90 -4.74 10.45 20.66
N LEU A 91 -3.77 11.30 20.35
CA LEU A 91 -3.46 12.49 21.11
C LEU A 91 -3.87 13.73 20.31
N GLU A 92 -4.77 14.51 20.88
CA GLU A 92 -5.20 15.80 20.33
C GLU A 92 -4.28 16.93 20.83
N ASP A 93 -4.41 18.13 20.25
CA ASP A 93 -3.61 19.32 20.58
C ASP A 93 -2.08 19.08 20.53
N TRP A 94 -1.64 18.21 19.62
CA TRP A 94 -0.27 17.76 19.46
C TRP A 94 0.67 18.85 18.93
N SER A 95 1.83 18.98 19.57
CA SER A 95 2.89 19.93 19.20
C SER A 95 3.70 19.42 17.99
N ARG A 96 3.23 19.73 16.78
CA ARG A 96 3.80 19.25 15.50
C ARG A 96 5.31 19.50 15.34
N TYR A 97 5.81 20.64 15.83
CA TYR A 97 7.17 21.12 15.56
C TYR A 97 8.18 20.78 16.67
N GLU A 98 7.76 19.97 17.65
CA GLU A 98 8.61 19.59 18.78
C GLU A 98 8.91 18.11 18.75
N ARG A 99 10.19 17.78 18.91
CA ARG A 99 10.61 16.39 19.09
C ARG A 99 10.16 15.91 20.45
N THR A 100 9.42 14.81 20.48
CA THR A 100 8.95 14.18 21.72
C THR A 100 9.40 12.73 21.76
N PHE A 101 9.94 12.26 22.89
CA PHE A 101 10.26 10.85 23.08
C PHE A 101 9.04 10.13 23.64
N PHE A 102 8.81 8.90 23.21
CA PHE A 102 7.74 8.06 23.72
C PHE A 102 8.25 6.73 24.26
N LYS A 103 7.51 6.18 25.22
CA LYS A 103 7.62 4.80 25.68
C LYS A 103 6.24 4.18 25.77
N ALA A 104 6.04 3.04 25.11
CA ALA A 104 4.89 2.18 25.30
C ALA A 104 5.26 1.02 26.21
N THR A 105 4.38 0.65 27.15
CA THR A 105 4.60 -0.47 28.09
C THR A 105 3.37 -1.37 28.17
N CYS A 106 3.56 -2.69 28.20
CA CYS A 106 2.53 -3.70 28.44
C CYS A 106 3.15 -4.85 29.26
N GLY A 107 2.68 -5.09 30.49
CA GLY A 107 3.36 -5.99 31.43
C GLY A 107 4.83 -5.63 31.61
N ASN A 108 5.71 -6.58 31.29
CA ASN A 108 7.16 -6.40 31.36
C ASN A 108 7.77 -5.94 30.01
N SER A 109 6.97 -5.78 28.96
CA SER A 109 7.43 -5.32 27.64
C SER A 109 7.48 -3.80 27.61
N GLU A 110 8.57 -3.25 27.08
CA GLU A 110 8.76 -1.82 26.84
C GLU A 110 9.24 -1.55 25.41
N TRP A 111 8.73 -0.50 24.79
CA TRP A 111 9.11 -0.04 23.45
C TRP A 111 9.29 1.48 23.44
N GLU A 112 10.50 1.94 23.15
CA GLU A 112 10.82 3.37 23.09
C GLU A 112 11.04 3.85 21.64
N GLY A 113 10.70 5.11 21.39
CA GLY A 113 10.94 5.77 20.12
C GLY A 113 10.83 7.29 20.21
N ILE A 114 10.73 7.93 19.05
CA ILE A 114 10.71 9.40 18.94
C ILE A 114 9.58 9.79 17.99
N PHE A 115 8.71 10.69 18.43
CA PHE A 115 7.92 11.51 17.53
C PHE A 115 8.79 12.64 17.02
N ARG A 116 9.07 12.62 15.71
CA ARG A 116 9.90 13.64 15.05
C ARG A 116 9.19 14.98 15.02
N ALA A 117 9.98 16.03 15.22
CA ALA A 117 9.53 17.37 14.89
C ALA A 117 9.24 17.43 13.38
N GLU A 118 8.06 17.91 13.03
CA GLU A 118 7.71 18.14 11.64
C GLU A 118 8.65 19.17 11.00
N PRO A 119 9.12 18.95 9.76
CA PRO A 119 9.82 19.97 9.00
C PRO A 119 8.95 21.23 8.90
N LYS A 120 9.57 22.40 9.07
CA LYS A 120 8.84 23.67 9.01
C LYS A 120 8.47 24.02 7.57
N ASP A 121 7.40 24.76 7.38
CA ASP A 121 7.09 25.37 6.09
C ASP A 121 8.28 26.14 5.52
N GLY A 122 8.52 26.00 4.21
CA GLY A 122 9.68 26.58 3.54
C GLY A 122 10.98 25.78 3.72
N SER A 123 10.89 24.54 4.20
CA SER A 123 12.00 23.57 4.21
C SER A 123 11.80 22.46 3.17
N VAL A 124 12.80 21.59 3.04
CA VAL A 124 12.70 20.38 2.20
C VAL A 124 12.18 19.25 3.08
N LEU A 125 11.02 18.69 2.73
CA LEU A 125 10.57 17.42 3.29
C LEU A 125 11.18 16.27 2.48
N LYS A 126 11.95 15.40 3.13
CA LYS A 126 12.50 14.18 2.50
C LYS A 126 11.64 12.97 2.81
N ALA A 127 11.06 12.36 1.80
CA ALA A 127 10.34 11.10 1.92
C ALA A 127 11.10 9.94 1.27
N VAL A 128 10.91 8.72 1.79
CA VAL A 128 11.25 7.48 1.11
C VAL A 128 9.98 6.77 0.64
N GLY A 129 9.97 6.26 -0.59
CA GLY A 129 8.90 5.49 -1.19
C GLY A 129 9.26 4.02 -1.39
N LEU A 130 8.41 3.12 -0.88
CA LEU A 130 8.62 1.67 -0.84
C LEU A 130 7.34 0.94 -1.28
N SER A 131 7.46 -0.18 -1.99
CA SER A 131 6.35 -1.07 -2.34
C SER A 131 6.85 -2.45 -2.75
N CYS A 132 5.96 -3.43 -2.85
CA CYS A 132 6.21 -4.79 -3.36
C CYS A 132 7.28 -5.53 -2.54
N LEU A 133 6.91 -5.89 -1.30
CA LEU A 133 7.80 -6.33 -0.22
C LEU A 133 7.76 -7.86 -0.02
N LYS A 134 7.70 -8.63 -1.11
CA LYS A 134 7.71 -10.10 -1.07
C LYS A 134 8.96 -10.63 -0.37
N GLN A 135 8.84 -11.73 0.40
CA GLN A 135 9.89 -12.38 1.21
C GLN A 135 11.28 -12.64 0.57
N ILE A 136 11.47 -12.45 -0.73
CA ILE A 136 12.70 -12.74 -1.47
C ILE A 136 13.86 -11.96 -0.85
N ALA A 137 14.92 -12.67 -0.44
CA ALA A 137 16.10 -12.10 0.22
C ALA A 137 15.83 -11.35 1.54
N TRP A 138 14.68 -11.61 2.19
CA TRP A 138 14.43 -11.15 3.55
C TRP A 138 15.58 -11.61 4.48
N PRO A 139 16.12 -10.78 5.39
CA PRO A 139 15.53 -9.56 5.97
C PRO A 139 16.01 -8.21 5.40
N TRP A 140 16.59 -8.13 4.20
CA TRP A 140 16.96 -6.86 3.52
C TRP A 140 17.80 -5.86 4.35
N LYS A 141 18.59 -6.34 5.33
CA LYS A 141 19.29 -5.50 6.31
C LYS A 141 20.12 -4.38 5.70
N GLU A 142 20.83 -4.68 4.60
CA GLU A 142 21.70 -3.70 3.93
C GLU A 142 20.88 -2.60 3.25
N ALA A 143 19.80 -2.96 2.52
CA ALA A 143 18.90 -1.98 1.90
C ALA A 143 18.17 -1.12 2.94
N VAL A 144 17.63 -1.72 4.01
CA VAL A 144 16.96 -0.97 5.09
C VAL A 144 17.95 -0.05 5.80
N ALA A 145 19.19 -0.50 6.04
CA ALA A 145 20.22 0.36 6.62
C ALA A 145 20.58 1.54 5.72
N GLU A 146 20.62 1.35 4.40
CA GLU A 146 20.82 2.44 3.45
C GLU A 146 19.65 3.43 3.46
N VAL A 147 18.40 2.93 3.44
CA VAL A 147 17.20 3.77 3.58
C VAL A 147 17.26 4.62 4.85
N ILE A 148 17.61 4.02 5.99
CA ILE A 148 17.77 4.74 7.26
C ILE A 148 18.89 5.78 7.17
N SER A 149 19.99 5.48 6.46
CA SER A 149 21.14 6.39 6.33
C SER A 149 20.83 7.66 5.54
N HIS A 150 19.81 7.64 4.68
CA HIS A 150 19.30 8.83 4.01
C HIS A 150 18.59 9.80 4.96
N ASP A 151 18.24 9.35 6.17
CA ASP A 151 17.48 10.08 7.18
C ASP A 151 16.22 10.75 6.60
N PRO A 152 15.26 9.95 6.07
CA PRO A 152 13.99 10.50 5.62
C PRO A 152 13.19 11.06 6.80
N ASP A 153 12.46 12.14 6.53
CA ASP A 153 11.49 12.73 7.45
C ASP A 153 10.17 11.97 7.45
N LEU A 154 9.84 11.27 6.35
CA LEU A 154 8.57 10.58 6.13
C LEU A 154 8.82 9.25 5.38
N VAL A 155 8.08 8.20 5.75
CA VAL A 155 8.10 6.91 5.04
C VAL A 155 6.77 6.73 4.31
N ILE A 156 6.81 6.27 3.06
CA ILE A 156 5.64 5.97 2.24
C ILE A 156 5.72 4.51 1.81
N PHE A 157 4.77 3.71 2.26
CA PHE A 157 4.51 2.37 1.71
C PHE A 157 3.27 2.42 0.82
N ALA A 158 3.46 2.19 -0.48
CA ALA A 158 2.41 2.30 -1.49
C ALA A 158 1.63 0.99 -1.69
N GLY A 159 1.76 0.02 -0.78
CA GLY A 159 1.08 -1.27 -0.85
C GLY A 159 2.02 -2.45 -1.11
N ASP A 160 1.46 -3.65 -1.05
CA ASP A 160 2.17 -4.94 -1.08
C ASP A 160 3.18 -5.07 0.07
N GLN A 161 2.77 -4.74 1.29
CA GLN A 161 3.57 -4.94 2.50
C GLN A 161 3.81 -6.44 2.75
N ILE A 162 2.87 -7.29 2.34
CA ILE A 162 2.97 -8.76 2.41
C ILE A 162 2.44 -9.44 1.15
N TYR A 163 2.80 -10.70 0.95
CA TYR A 163 2.18 -11.58 -0.04
C TYR A 163 1.53 -12.78 0.65
N GLU A 164 0.42 -13.25 0.10
CA GLU A 164 -0.51 -14.19 0.73
C GLU A 164 0.07 -15.60 0.98
N ASN A 165 1.20 -15.92 0.36
CA ASN A 165 1.90 -17.20 0.51
C ASN A 165 3.35 -17.05 1.01
N ASP A 166 3.68 -15.90 1.61
CA ASP A 166 5.02 -15.66 2.13
C ASP A 166 5.34 -16.43 3.42
N TYR A 167 6.64 -16.60 3.67
CA TYR A 167 7.25 -17.21 4.85
C TYR A 167 6.81 -18.65 5.13
N GLY A 168 6.48 -19.40 4.06
CA GLY A 168 5.96 -20.77 4.17
C GLY A 168 4.54 -20.85 4.74
N SER A 169 3.88 -19.71 4.92
CA SER A 169 2.51 -19.61 5.42
C SER A 169 1.54 -19.44 4.25
N ARG A 170 0.86 -20.53 3.87
CA ARG A 170 -0.16 -20.50 2.82
C ARG A 170 -1.35 -19.63 3.26
N ALA A 171 -1.95 -18.90 2.32
CA ALA A 171 -3.13 -18.07 2.56
C ALA A 171 -4.27 -18.89 3.19
N PHE A 172 -4.83 -18.37 4.28
CA PHE A 172 -6.08 -18.82 4.86
C PHE A 172 -7.16 -17.75 4.65
N TYR A 173 -8.17 -18.09 3.86
CA TYR A 173 -9.30 -17.20 3.56
C TYR A 173 -10.42 -17.43 4.56
N ALA A 174 -10.55 -16.56 5.57
CA ALA A 174 -11.68 -16.63 6.51
C ALA A 174 -12.98 -16.33 5.76
N LYS A 175 -13.87 -17.31 5.60
CA LYS A 175 -15.14 -17.16 4.87
C LYS A 175 -16.32 -16.86 5.80
N THR A 176 -16.20 -17.22 7.07
CA THR A 176 -17.22 -17.02 8.11
C THR A 176 -16.68 -16.19 9.26
N GLN A 177 -17.56 -15.54 10.02
CA GLN A 177 -17.20 -14.79 11.23
C GLN A 177 -16.34 -15.61 12.21
N ALA A 178 -16.67 -16.90 12.40
CA ALA A 178 -15.96 -17.78 13.32
C ALA A 178 -14.52 -18.08 12.87
N GLU A 179 -14.21 -17.96 11.58
CA GLU A 179 -12.88 -18.18 11.02
C GLU A 179 -12.00 -16.92 11.06
N VAL A 180 -12.59 -15.73 11.27
CA VAL A 180 -11.88 -14.44 11.24
C VAL A 180 -10.65 -14.42 12.16
N PRO A 181 -10.72 -14.86 13.44
CA PRO A 181 -9.53 -14.94 14.30
C PRO A 181 -8.41 -15.84 13.74
N GLN A 182 -8.77 -16.99 13.15
CA GLN A 182 -7.81 -17.91 12.55
C GLN A 182 -7.19 -17.31 11.28
N GLY A 183 -7.96 -16.55 10.50
CA GLY A 183 -7.46 -15.77 9.38
C GLY A 183 -6.49 -14.67 9.82
N MET A 184 -6.78 -13.95 10.89
CA MET A 184 -5.86 -12.94 11.43
C MET A 184 -4.57 -13.55 11.95
N LYS A 185 -4.63 -14.73 12.58
CA LYS A 185 -3.43 -15.48 12.96
C LYS A 185 -2.55 -15.81 11.75
N ASN A 186 -3.14 -16.30 10.65
CA ASN A 186 -2.42 -16.57 9.41
C ASN A 186 -1.85 -15.29 8.76
N TYR A 187 -2.57 -14.17 8.85
CA TYR A 187 -2.08 -12.85 8.44
C TYR A 187 -0.84 -12.43 9.25
N PHE A 188 -0.86 -12.59 10.58
CA PHE A 188 0.25 -12.20 11.44
C PHE A 188 1.53 -13.02 11.23
N GLU A 189 1.45 -14.26 10.75
CA GLU A 189 2.63 -15.03 10.33
C GLU A 189 3.46 -14.30 9.25
N LYS A 190 2.80 -13.42 8.47
CA LYS A 190 3.42 -12.62 7.40
C LYS A 190 3.66 -11.19 7.86
N TYR A 191 2.64 -10.51 8.39
CA TYR A 191 2.72 -9.10 8.71
C TYR A 191 3.73 -8.79 9.82
N ARG A 192 3.95 -9.72 10.76
CA ARG A 192 5.02 -9.57 11.77
C ARG A 192 6.42 -9.59 11.15
N LYS A 193 6.64 -10.23 10.01
CA LYS A 193 7.92 -10.23 9.28
C LYS A 193 8.19 -8.90 8.56
N PHE A 194 7.14 -8.27 8.06
CA PHE A 194 7.21 -6.89 7.58
C PHE A 194 7.61 -5.94 8.74
N GLY A 195 6.89 -6.01 9.86
CA GLY A 195 7.21 -5.24 11.06
C GLY A 195 8.64 -5.47 11.56
N GLU A 196 9.10 -6.73 11.61
CA GLU A 196 10.47 -7.09 12.01
C GLU A 196 11.53 -6.39 11.13
N ALA A 197 11.30 -6.33 9.81
CA ALA A 197 12.24 -5.73 8.86
C ALA A 197 12.30 -4.20 8.98
N PHE A 198 11.16 -3.53 9.19
CA PHE A 198 11.06 -2.07 9.11
C PHE A 198 10.83 -1.35 10.45
N ARG A 199 10.69 -2.07 11.58
CA ARG A 199 10.44 -1.43 12.89
C ARG A 199 11.46 -0.38 13.28
N GLU A 200 12.73 -0.53 12.91
CA GLU A 200 13.76 0.49 13.20
C GLU A 200 13.62 1.72 12.31
N LEU A 201 13.13 1.56 11.07
CA LEU A 201 12.78 2.68 10.19
C LEU A 201 11.56 3.41 10.76
N MET A 202 10.49 2.70 11.11
CA MET A 202 9.22 3.30 11.58
C MET A 202 9.25 3.76 13.05
N ARG A 203 10.26 3.35 13.83
CA ARG A 203 10.41 3.69 15.27
C ARG A 203 10.32 5.19 15.53
N ASP A 204 10.85 6.00 14.61
CA ASP A 204 10.92 7.45 14.75
C ASP A 204 10.47 8.24 13.53
N ARG A 205 10.11 7.62 12.40
CA ARG A 205 9.59 8.35 11.23
C ARG A 205 8.08 8.17 11.12
N PRO A 206 7.32 9.26 10.93
CA PRO A 206 5.92 9.13 10.56
C PRO A 206 5.80 8.33 9.27
N THR A 207 4.72 7.56 9.15
CA THR A 207 4.55 6.60 8.06
C THR A 207 3.20 6.80 7.38
N ILE A 208 3.21 6.99 6.07
CA ILE A 208 2.05 6.77 5.19
C ILE A 208 2.10 5.31 4.76
N MET A 209 0.99 4.60 4.92
CA MET A 209 0.87 3.20 4.50
C MET A 209 -0.54 2.99 3.94
N ILE A 210 -0.62 2.67 2.65
CA ILE A 210 -1.86 2.22 2.00
C ILE A 210 -1.73 0.75 1.64
N THR A 211 -2.87 0.07 1.44
CA THR A 211 -2.91 -1.33 1.02
C THR A 211 -3.03 -1.45 -0.49
N ASP A 212 -2.47 -2.52 -1.04
CA ASP A 212 -2.72 -3.02 -2.38
C ASP A 212 -3.49 -4.36 -2.31
N ASP A 213 -3.44 -5.13 -3.39
CA ASP A 213 -4.15 -6.36 -3.64
C ASP A 213 -3.67 -7.54 -2.77
N HIS A 214 -2.35 -7.72 -2.64
CA HIS A 214 -1.77 -8.83 -1.86
C HIS A 214 -1.95 -8.67 -0.35
N ASP A 215 -2.12 -7.43 0.14
CA ASP A 215 -2.33 -7.13 1.56
C ASP A 215 -3.64 -7.69 2.11
N VAL A 216 -4.62 -7.94 1.22
CA VAL A 216 -5.90 -8.60 1.52
C VAL A 216 -6.02 -9.98 0.88
N PHE A 217 -4.88 -10.57 0.52
CA PHE A 217 -4.72 -11.91 -0.05
C PHE A 217 -5.43 -12.14 -1.39
N LEU A 218 -5.60 -11.11 -2.21
CA LEU A 218 -6.16 -11.29 -3.55
C LEU A 218 -5.25 -10.66 -4.61
N PRO A 219 -4.42 -11.44 -5.33
CA PRO A 219 -3.68 -10.88 -6.47
C PRO A 219 -4.65 -10.26 -7.48
N ASP A 220 -4.26 -9.15 -8.09
CA ASP A 220 -5.00 -8.22 -8.93
C ASP A 220 -6.43 -7.97 -8.39
N LEU A 221 -6.53 -7.23 -7.28
CA LEU A 221 -7.80 -6.93 -6.64
C LEU A 221 -8.61 -5.93 -7.49
N TRP A 222 -9.80 -6.36 -7.91
CA TRP A 222 -10.88 -5.48 -8.36
C TRP A 222 -11.94 -5.43 -7.27
N GLY A 223 -11.84 -4.49 -6.33
CA GLY A 223 -12.65 -4.49 -5.12
C GLY A 223 -14.15 -4.28 -5.36
N ASN A 224 -14.54 -3.80 -6.55
CA ASN A 224 -15.93 -3.68 -7.00
C ASN A 224 -16.86 -3.05 -5.94
N GLY A 225 -16.38 -2.01 -5.25
CA GLY A 225 -17.13 -1.29 -4.22
C GLY A 225 -17.22 -1.99 -2.86
N GLY A 226 -16.32 -2.94 -2.56
CA GLY A 226 -16.29 -3.63 -1.28
C GLY A 226 -17.26 -4.80 -1.17
N VAL A 227 -17.74 -5.35 -2.28
CA VAL A 227 -18.54 -6.59 -2.28
C VAL A 227 -17.66 -7.82 -2.01
N LEU A 228 -18.27 -8.96 -1.70
CA LEU A 228 -17.56 -10.24 -1.66
C LEU A 228 -17.54 -10.87 -3.04
N ILE A 229 -16.47 -11.61 -3.34
CA ILE A 229 -16.38 -12.39 -4.58
C ILE A 229 -17.50 -13.45 -4.59
N ASP A 230 -18.29 -13.43 -5.67
CA ASP A 230 -19.27 -14.47 -6.01
C ASP A 230 -18.90 -15.06 -7.38
N GLY A 231 -18.10 -16.14 -7.37
CA GLY A 231 -17.62 -16.78 -8.59
C GLY A 231 -16.10 -16.74 -8.74
N LYS A 232 -15.62 -16.23 -9.88
CA LYS A 232 -14.19 -16.12 -10.19
C LYS A 232 -13.63 -14.84 -9.58
N ARG A 233 -12.31 -14.81 -9.37
CA ARG A 233 -11.58 -13.61 -8.95
C ARG A 233 -11.86 -12.41 -9.85
N THR A 234 -11.95 -12.63 -11.16
CA THR A 234 -12.19 -11.62 -12.18
C THR A 234 -13.63 -11.09 -12.20
N ASP A 235 -14.53 -11.64 -11.37
CA ASP A 235 -15.85 -11.07 -11.08
C ASP A 235 -15.80 -9.94 -10.03
N GLY A 236 -14.64 -9.75 -9.39
CA GLY A 236 -14.38 -8.69 -8.42
C GLY A 236 -14.99 -8.95 -7.04
N GLY A 237 -14.57 -8.11 -6.11
CA GLY A 237 -14.87 -8.22 -4.68
C GLY A 237 -13.70 -8.77 -3.86
N TYR A 238 -13.92 -8.86 -2.56
CA TYR A 238 -12.92 -9.32 -1.60
C TYR A 238 -13.04 -10.82 -1.33
N PRO A 239 -11.91 -11.51 -1.06
CA PRO A 239 -11.90 -12.96 -0.97
C PRO A 239 -12.26 -13.49 0.43
N ALA A 240 -12.43 -12.63 1.42
CA ALA A 240 -12.60 -13.01 2.82
C ALA A 240 -13.73 -12.22 3.48
N HIS A 241 -14.17 -12.70 4.64
CA HIS A 241 -15.19 -12.07 5.47
C HIS A 241 -14.82 -10.60 5.75
N PRO A 242 -15.78 -9.65 5.69
CA PRO A 242 -15.51 -8.21 5.82
C PRO A 242 -14.75 -7.85 7.10
N ASP A 243 -15.03 -8.52 8.23
CA ASP A 243 -14.29 -8.30 9.48
C ASP A 243 -12.80 -8.65 9.39
N TRP A 244 -12.44 -9.68 8.62
CA TRP A 244 -11.02 -9.99 8.37
C TRP A 244 -10.37 -8.93 7.50
N VAL A 245 -11.05 -8.49 6.42
CA VAL A 245 -10.56 -7.42 5.54
C VAL A 245 -10.34 -6.13 6.33
N ASN A 246 -11.35 -5.71 7.08
CA ASN A 246 -11.30 -4.52 7.93
C ASN A 246 -10.17 -4.59 8.97
N ALA A 247 -9.92 -5.78 9.54
CA ALA A 247 -8.83 -5.97 10.50
C ALA A 247 -7.45 -5.89 9.83
N ALA A 248 -7.25 -6.54 8.67
CA ALA A 248 -6.00 -6.49 7.92
C ALA A 248 -5.69 -5.07 7.40
N GLU A 249 -6.68 -4.36 6.88
CA GLU A 249 -6.53 -2.96 6.46
C GLU A 249 -6.25 -2.05 7.66
N PHE A 250 -6.94 -2.23 8.79
CA PHE A 250 -6.71 -1.43 10.00
C PHE A 250 -5.31 -1.62 10.57
N THR A 251 -4.74 -2.83 10.54
CA THR A 251 -3.36 -3.06 11.01
C THR A 251 -2.32 -2.28 10.21
N GLN A 252 -2.66 -1.83 9.01
CA GLN A 252 -1.78 -1.08 8.12
C GLN A 252 -2.10 0.42 8.12
N THR A 253 -3.36 0.79 8.30
CA THR A 253 -3.85 2.16 8.06
C THR A 253 -4.38 2.86 9.31
N GLY A 254 -4.55 2.16 10.44
CA GLY A 254 -5.24 2.69 11.63
C GLY A 254 -4.60 3.92 12.28
N HIS A 255 -3.30 4.16 12.04
CA HIS A 255 -2.57 5.36 12.48
C HIS A 255 -2.70 6.56 11.54
N LEU A 256 -3.27 6.39 10.34
CA LEU A 256 -3.52 7.49 9.42
C LEU A 256 -4.61 8.44 9.95
N PRO A 257 -4.73 9.67 9.40
CA PRO A 257 -5.85 10.55 9.67
C PRO A 257 -7.20 9.85 9.53
N ASP A 258 -8.21 10.35 10.22
CA ASP A 258 -9.55 9.75 10.13
C ASP A 258 -10.04 9.77 8.67
N PRO A 259 -10.66 8.68 8.18
CA PRO A 259 -11.11 8.59 6.80
C PRO A 259 -12.25 9.56 6.50
N VAL A 260 -12.29 10.04 5.26
CA VAL A 260 -13.30 11.01 4.80
C VAL A 260 -14.69 10.38 4.75
N ASN A 261 -14.79 9.14 4.29
CA ASN A 261 -16.03 8.38 4.26
C ASN A 261 -15.78 6.91 4.62
N PRO A 262 -15.71 6.55 5.91
CA PRO A 262 -15.33 5.21 6.37
C PRO A 262 -16.28 4.09 5.95
N GLY A 263 -17.50 4.38 5.51
CA GLY A 263 -18.51 3.35 5.25
C GLY A 263 -19.31 2.96 6.50
N PRO A 264 -19.85 1.72 6.57
CA PRO A 264 -19.49 0.57 5.73
C PRO A 264 -19.94 0.71 4.27
N HIS A 265 -19.22 0.02 3.40
CA HIS A 265 -19.46 -0.09 1.97
C HIS A 265 -19.67 -1.56 1.58
N GLY A 266 -20.33 -1.80 0.45
CA GLY A 266 -20.54 -3.15 -0.09
C GLY A 266 -21.03 -4.15 0.96
N ALA A 267 -20.21 -5.16 1.24
CA ALA A 267 -20.50 -6.23 2.19
C ALA A 267 -20.23 -5.90 3.67
N GLY A 268 -19.92 -4.64 4.01
CA GLY A 268 -19.48 -4.24 5.36
C GLY A 268 -18.01 -3.81 5.43
N ILE A 269 -17.35 -3.63 4.30
CA ILE A 269 -15.94 -3.23 4.21
C ILE A 269 -15.83 -1.72 4.42
N LYS A 270 -14.87 -1.30 5.22
CA LYS A 270 -14.62 0.11 5.52
C LYS A 270 -13.68 0.73 4.49
N ALA A 271 -13.62 2.04 4.47
CA ALA A 271 -12.66 2.80 3.67
C ALA A 271 -11.71 3.57 4.59
N PHE A 272 -10.48 3.76 4.14
CA PHE A 272 -9.42 4.50 4.84
C PHE A 272 -8.93 5.76 4.09
N TYR A 273 -9.39 6.01 2.86
CA TYR A 273 -8.93 7.16 2.07
C TYR A 273 -9.12 8.48 2.83
N THR A 274 -8.08 9.32 2.78
CA THR A 274 -8.02 10.56 3.57
C THR A 274 -6.96 11.52 3.04
N GLY A 275 -6.93 12.73 3.60
CA GLY A 275 -5.87 13.72 3.40
C GLY A 275 -4.89 13.72 4.56
N LEU A 276 -3.61 14.01 4.27
CA LEU A 276 -2.58 14.26 5.26
C LEU A 276 -1.85 15.56 4.93
N GLU A 277 -1.40 16.27 5.96
CA GLU A 277 -0.56 17.47 5.82
C GLU A 277 0.63 17.29 6.77
N TYR A 278 1.83 17.30 6.20
CA TYR A 278 3.07 17.10 6.92
C TYR A 278 4.22 17.81 6.19
N GLY A 279 5.05 18.57 6.90
CA GLY A 279 6.25 19.22 6.36
C GLY A 279 5.96 20.31 5.33
N GLY A 280 4.78 20.94 5.38
CA GLY A 280 4.31 21.89 4.37
C GLY A 280 3.85 21.25 3.06
N VAL A 281 3.70 19.92 3.02
CA VAL A 281 3.22 19.14 1.87
C VAL A 281 1.86 18.52 2.20
N ARG A 282 0.93 18.56 1.25
CA ARG A 282 -0.35 17.86 1.35
C ARG A 282 -0.33 16.55 0.58
N PHE A 283 -0.88 15.51 1.17
CA PHE A 283 -1.00 14.18 0.57
C PHE A 283 -2.47 13.79 0.44
N ALA A 284 -2.86 13.28 -0.72
CA ALA A 284 -4.12 12.55 -0.91
C ALA A 284 -3.81 11.05 -0.89
N LEU A 285 -4.41 10.31 0.04
CA LEU A 285 -4.24 8.86 0.18
C LEU A 285 -5.48 8.17 -0.39
N LEU A 286 -5.31 7.38 -1.44
CA LEU A 286 -6.41 6.78 -2.22
C LEU A 286 -6.58 5.28 -1.98
N GLU A 287 -7.72 4.75 -2.43
CA GLU A 287 -8.06 3.32 -2.41
C GLU A 287 -8.52 2.86 -3.80
N ASP A 288 -7.62 2.99 -4.76
CA ASP A 288 -7.80 2.70 -6.18
C ASP A 288 -8.00 1.21 -6.51
N ARG A 289 -7.74 0.29 -5.57
CA ARG A 289 -8.16 -1.12 -5.67
C ARG A 289 -9.61 -1.35 -5.24
N LYS A 290 -10.09 -0.64 -4.22
CA LYS A 290 -11.36 -0.95 -3.53
C LYS A 290 -12.59 -0.72 -4.41
N TRP A 291 -12.54 0.31 -5.24
CA TRP A 291 -13.68 0.73 -6.07
C TRP A 291 -13.57 0.28 -7.52
N LYS A 292 -12.40 -0.23 -7.91
CA LYS A 292 -12.12 -0.63 -9.28
C LYS A 292 -13.11 -1.68 -9.77
N SER A 293 -13.71 -1.43 -10.92
CA SER A 293 -14.61 -2.37 -11.58
C SER A 293 -13.87 -3.62 -12.06
N PRO A 294 -14.52 -4.78 -12.09
CA PRO A 294 -13.90 -6.04 -12.48
C PRO A 294 -13.86 -6.24 -14.02
N PRO A 295 -12.88 -6.99 -14.55
CA PRO A 295 -12.79 -7.35 -15.96
C PRO A 295 -14.07 -8.00 -16.50
N SER A 296 -14.75 -8.83 -15.69
CA SER A 296 -15.95 -9.53 -16.14
C SER A 296 -17.13 -8.61 -16.44
N ALA A 297 -17.06 -7.32 -16.07
CA ALA A 297 -18.02 -6.30 -16.48
C ALA A 297 -18.03 -6.09 -18.00
N VAL A 298 -16.90 -6.30 -18.68
CA VAL A 298 -16.72 -6.00 -20.11
C VAL A 298 -16.15 -7.17 -20.93
N ILE A 299 -15.46 -8.14 -20.30
CA ILE A 299 -14.88 -9.31 -20.98
C ILE A 299 -15.57 -10.59 -20.47
N LYS A 300 -16.02 -11.45 -21.39
CA LYS A 300 -16.64 -12.75 -21.04
C LYS A 300 -15.75 -13.95 -21.36
N GLU A 301 -14.90 -13.81 -22.36
CA GLU A 301 -13.96 -14.83 -22.83
C GLU A 301 -12.61 -14.16 -23.08
N LEU A 302 -11.52 -14.92 -22.91
CA LEU A 302 -10.17 -14.44 -23.10
C LEU A 302 -9.98 -13.89 -24.51
N ILE A 303 -9.48 -12.67 -24.64
CA ILE A 303 -9.22 -12.03 -25.92
C ILE A 303 -7.82 -12.40 -26.37
N VAL A 304 -7.74 -13.24 -27.40
CA VAL A 304 -6.50 -13.85 -27.86
C VAL A 304 -6.50 -13.92 -29.39
N HIS A 305 -5.34 -13.65 -30.00
CA HIS A 305 -5.20 -13.77 -31.45
C HIS A 305 -5.44 -15.23 -31.89
N PRO A 306 -6.10 -15.49 -33.04
CA PRO A 306 -6.43 -16.86 -33.49
C PRO A 306 -5.21 -17.79 -33.60
N ASP A 307 -4.06 -17.24 -33.97
CA ASP A 307 -2.79 -17.98 -34.12
C ASP A 307 -1.93 -17.98 -32.85
N PHE A 308 -2.44 -17.50 -31.71
CA PHE A 308 -1.67 -17.47 -30.47
C PHE A 308 -1.50 -18.88 -29.90
N GLU A 309 -0.26 -19.37 -29.87
CA GLU A 309 0.08 -20.60 -29.18
C GLU A 309 0.46 -20.30 -27.72
N PHE A 310 -0.25 -20.92 -26.77
CA PHE A 310 0.12 -20.84 -25.36
C PHE A 310 1.48 -21.50 -25.13
N ALA A 311 2.52 -20.68 -24.94
CA ALA A 311 3.84 -21.14 -24.54
C ALA A 311 3.84 -21.58 -23.05
N GLY A 312 3.44 -22.82 -22.79
CA GLY A 312 3.51 -23.43 -21.45
C GLY A 312 2.52 -22.85 -20.43
N LYS A 313 2.81 -23.05 -19.13
CA LYS A 313 2.00 -22.50 -18.01
C LYS A 313 2.33 -21.02 -17.81
N ARG A 314 1.70 -20.16 -18.60
CA ARG A 314 1.67 -18.71 -18.37
C ARG A 314 0.77 -18.36 -17.18
N ARG A 315 1.03 -17.21 -16.54
CA ARG A 315 0.24 -16.69 -15.40
C ARG A 315 -0.87 -15.72 -15.86
N ASP A 316 -0.73 -15.19 -17.07
CA ASP A 316 -1.52 -14.19 -17.79
C ASP A 316 -2.57 -14.82 -18.73
N THR A 317 -3.34 -15.80 -18.25
CA THR A 317 -4.24 -16.61 -19.11
C THR A 317 -5.73 -16.42 -18.82
N GLU A 318 -6.08 -15.45 -17.99
CA GLU A 318 -7.46 -15.18 -17.61
C GLU A 318 -7.96 -13.89 -18.28
N ILE A 319 -9.27 -13.62 -18.17
CA ILE A 319 -9.98 -12.61 -18.98
C ILE A 319 -9.50 -11.16 -18.78
N GLU A 320 -8.72 -10.88 -17.74
CA GLU A 320 -8.11 -9.58 -17.46
C GLU A 320 -6.94 -9.22 -18.37
N VAL A 321 -6.37 -10.19 -19.10
CA VAL A 321 -5.27 -9.95 -20.03
C VAL A 321 -5.74 -10.07 -21.47
N VAL A 322 -5.56 -9.02 -22.25
CA VAL A 322 -5.73 -9.02 -23.70
C VAL A 322 -4.42 -9.47 -24.34
N LEU A 323 -4.44 -10.63 -25.00
CA LEU A 323 -3.29 -11.24 -25.66
C LEU A 323 -3.27 -11.03 -27.18
N ASP A 324 -4.38 -10.55 -27.75
CA ASP A 324 -4.45 -10.16 -29.15
C ASP A 324 -3.79 -8.79 -29.38
N PRO A 325 -2.66 -8.69 -30.11
CA PRO A 325 -2.00 -7.42 -30.40
C PRO A 325 -2.87 -6.48 -31.26
N ASP A 326 -3.82 -7.02 -32.04
CA ASP A 326 -4.63 -6.26 -32.98
C ASP A 326 -5.97 -5.81 -32.38
N TYR A 327 -6.32 -6.29 -31.18
CA TYR A 327 -7.55 -5.89 -30.50
C TYR A 327 -7.51 -4.42 -30.07
N ASP A 328 -8.55 -3.65 -30.40
CA ASP A 328 -8.70 -2.28 -29.93
C ASP A 328 -9.28 -2.25 -28.51
N CYS A 329 -8.40 -2.03 -27.51
CA CYS A 329 -8.75 -1.97 -26.10
C CYS A 329 -9.61 -0.77 -25.71
N ALA A 330 -9.83 0.22 -26.59
CA ALA A 330 -10.83 1.26 -26.36
C ALA A 330 -12.25 0.68 -26.23
N GLN A 331 -12.51 -0.51 -26.81
CA GLN A 331 -13.78 -1.22 -26.67
C GLN A 331 -14.04 -1.75 -25.26
N LEU A 332 -13.02 -1.78 -24.38
CA LEU A 332 -13.14 -2.21 -22.99
C LEU A 332 -13.53 -1.07 -22.04
N ASP A 333 -13.60 0.16 -22.54
CA ASP A 333 -14.03 1.30 -21.74
C ASP A 333 -15.55 1.41 -21.70
N ASP A 334 -16.09 1.65 -20.51
CA ASP A 334 -17.48 2.06 -20.30
C ASP A 334 -17.48 3.18 -19.24
N PRO A 335 -18.06 4.36 -19.54
CA PRO A 335 -18.12 5.47 -18.60
C PRO A 335 -18.71 5.16 -17.23
N LYS A 336 -19.50 4.09 -17.10
CA LYS A 336 -20.11 3.63 -15.84
C LYS A 336 -19.14 2.86 -14.95
N LEU A 337 -18.03 2.36 -15.50
CA LEU A 337 -17.01 1.69 -14.72
C LEU A 337 -16.34 2.66 -13.75
N GLN A 338 -15.80 2.11 -12.68
CA GLN A 338 -15.28 2.82 -11.53
C GLN A 338 -13.80 2.49 -11.34
N LEU A 339 -13.05 3.49 -10.88
CA LEU A 339 -11.69 3.34 -10.39
C LEU A 339 -11.61 3.75 -8.92
N LEU A 340 -12.05 4.98 -8.61
CA LEU A 340 -12.10 5.51 -7.24
C LEU A 340 -13.51 5.54 -6.63
N GLY A 341 -14.56 5.39 -7.45
CA GLY A 341 -15.94 5.62 -7.00
C GLY A 341 -16.25 7.12 -6.85
N ALA A 342 -17.55 7.46 -6.85
CA ALA A 342 -17.98 8.86 -6.94
C ALA A 342 -17.58 9.70 -5.71
N GLU A 343 -17.64 9.13 -4.51
CA GLU A 343 -17.32 9.83 -3.27
C GLU A 343 -15.82 10.14 -3.14
N GLN A 344 -14.95 9.21 -3.55
CA GLN A 344 -13.51 9.45 -3.54
C GLN A 344 -13.08 10.37 -4.69
N GLU A 345 -13.74 10.31 -5.86
CA GLU A 345 -13.56 11.29 -6.94
C GLU A 345 -13.92 12.71 -6.45
N ALA A 346 -15.02 12.86 -5.70
CA ALA A 346 -15.43 14.14 -5.10
C ALA A 346 -14.42 14.64 -4.06
N PHE A 347 -13.98 13.77 -3.15
CA PHE A 347 -12.90 14.08 -2.20
C PHE A 347 -11.64 14.57 -2.92
N LEU A 348 -11.21 13.86 -3.97
CA LEU A 348 -9.99 14.21 -4.70
C LEU A 348 -10.11 15.57 -5.39
N ALA A 349 -11.29 15.90 -5.93
CA ALA A 349 -11.56 17.21 -6.51
C ALA A 349 -11.50 18.34 -5.46
N ASP A 350 -12.16 18.14 -4.31
CA ASP A 350 -12.16 19.12 -3.22
C ASP A 350 -10.75 19.32 -2.65
N TRP A 351 -10.04 18.24 -2.36
CA TRP A 351 -8.65 18.27 -1.88
C TRP A 351 -7.72 19.00 -2.86
N SER A 352 -7.87 18.75 -4.16
CA SER A 352 -7.05 19.39 -5.20
C SER A 352 -7.34 20.89 -5.31
N ASN A 353 -8.60 21.29 -5.17
CA ASN A 353 -8.98 22.71 -5.14
C ASN A 353 -8.44 23.41 -3.89
N GLU A 354 -8.49 22.77 -2.72
CA GLU A 354 -7.92 23.31 -1.49
C GLU A 354 -6.39 23.44 -1.57
N LEU A 355 -5.70 22.45 -2.15
CA LEU A 355 -4.25 22.53 -2.36
C LEU A 355 -3.87 23.72 -3.24
N LYS A 356 -4.60 23.95 -4.34
CA LYS A 356 -4.39 25.12 -5.20
C LYS A 356 -4.61 26.43 -4.43
N ALA A 357 -5.66 26.48 -3.60
CA ALA A 357 -5.97 27.66 -2.80
C ALA A 357 -4.93 27.93 -1.71
N SER A 358 -4.28 26.90 -1.15
CA SER A 358 -3.26 27.07 -0.11
C SER A 358 -1.90 27.54 -0.64
N GLY A 359 -1.62 27.32 -1.93
CA GLY A 359 -0.33 27.62 -2.55
C GLY A 359 0.78 26.62 -2.21
N GLN A 360 0.47 25.57 -1.45
CA GLN A 360 1.39 24.47 -1.14
C GLN A 360 1.59 23.55 -2.36
N ILE A 361 2.50 22.59 -2.22
CA ILE A 361 2.68 21.48 -3.16
C ILE A 361 2.15 20.19 -2.51
N GLY A 362 1.89 19.17 -3.32
CA GLY A 362 1.35 17.92 -2.80
C GLY A 362 1.78 16.67 -3.54
N ALA A 363 1.29 15.54 -3.04
CA ALA A 363 1.40 14.25 -3.70
C ALA A 363 0.10 13.45 -3.59
N VAL A 364 -0.23 12.73 -4.65
CA VAL A 364 -1.31 11.73 -4.66
C VAL A 364 -0.68 10.36 -4.53
N ILE A 365 -1.09 9.59 -3.52
CA ILE A 365 -0.59 8.25 -3.22
C ILE A 365 -1.67 7.24 -3.60
N SER A 366 -1.35 6.31 -4.49
CA SER A 366 -2.27 5.27 -4.97
C SER A 366 -1.52 3.94 -5.09
N ALA A 367 -2.23 2.81 -5.13
CA ALA A 367 -1.59 1.50 -5.15
C ALA A 367 -0.91 1.23 -6.51
N SER A 368 -1.62 1.47 -7.62
CA SER A 368 -1.18 1.06 -8.97
C SER A 368 -1.05 2.24 -9.96
N PRO A 369 -0.12 2.21 -10.94
CA PRO A 369 0.05 3.24 -11.96
C PRO A 369 -1.20 3.50 -12.81
N TRP A 370 -1.50 4.77 -13.07
CA TRP A 370 -2.64 5.19 -13.91
C TRP A 370 -2.30 5.21 -15.42
N ALA A 371 -1.44 4.28 -15.84
CA ALA A 371 -1.02 4.05 -17.21
C ALA A 371 -0.47 2.63 -17.34
N HIS A 372 -0.60 2.03 -18.51
CA HIS A 372 -0.12 0.66 -18.75
C HIS A 372 1.34 0.69 -19.20
N VAL A 373 2.24 0.79 -18.22
CA VAL A 373 3.68 1.03 -18.42
C VAL A 373 4.58 -0.14 -17.98
N ALA A 374 4.01 -1.20 -17.44
CA ALA A 374 4.74 -2.37 -16.96
C ALA A 374 4.21 -3.61 -17.65
N MET A 375 4.98 -4.12 -18.59
CA MET A 375 4.55 -5.13 -19.54
C MET A 375 5.18 -6.48 -19.21
N TYR A 376 4.36 -7.54 -19.22
CA TYR A 376 4.87 -8.91 -19.41
C TYR A 376 5.23 -9.15 -20.88
N SER A 377 4.49 -8.52 -21.79
CA SER A 377 4.74 -8.46 -23.23
C SER A 377 4.36 -7.07 -23.74
N PRO A 378 5.13 -6.47 -24.66
CA PRO A 378 4.80 -5.15 -25.21
C PRO A 378 3.50 -5.11 -26.02
N THR A 379 2.96 -6.28 -26.35
CA THR A 379 1.71 -6.45 -27.11
C THR A 379 0.47 -6.69 -26.27
N SER A 380 0.63 -7.08 -24.99
CA SER A 380 -0.49 -7.41 -24.11
C SER A 380 -1.07 -6.16 -23.44
N ALA A 381 -2.36 -6.19 -23.12
CA ALA A 381 -3.01 -5.23 -22.22
C ALA A 381 -3.43 -5.94 -20.93
N ASP A 382 -3.07 -5.39 -19.78
CA ASP A 382 -3.48 -5.92 -18.48
C ASP A 382 -4.41 -4.93 -17.75
N LEU A 383 -5.62 -5.39 -17.42
CA LEU A 383 -6.65 -4.63 -16.71
C LEU A 383 -6.34 -4.48 -15.19
N ASP A 384 -5.28 -5.11 -14.71
CA ASP A 384 -4.75 -4.97 -13.35
C ASP A 384 -4.29 -3.53 -13.05
N SER A 385 -3.56 -2.90 -13.98
CA SER A 385 -3.10 -1.51 -13.82
C SER A 385 -4.24 -0.50 -13.88
N ASN A 386 -4.08 0.68 -13.27
CA ASN A 386 -5.09 1.75 -13.32
C ASN A 386 -5.11 2.54 -14.64
N ALA A 387 -4.45 2.02 -15.67
CA ALA A 387 -4.69 2.44 -17.06
C ALA A 387 -6.13 2.18 -17.50
N TRP A 388 -6.76 1.16 -16.91
CA TRP A 388 -8.15 0.78 -17.12
C TRP A 388 -8.90 0.82 -15.77
N PRO A 389 -10.18 1.24 -15.74
CA PRO A 389 -10.99 1.72 -16.86
C PRO A 389 -10.61 3.15 -17.31
N GLN A 390 -10.52 3.40 -18.62
CA GLN A 390 -10.01 4.65 -19.19
C GLN A 390 -10.87 5.86 -18.80
N SER A 391 -12.19 5.75 -18.88
CA SER A 391 -13.11 6.83 -18.51
C SER A 391 -13.00 7.18 -17.03
N ALA A 392 -12.89 6.18 -16.15
CA ALA A 392 -12.75 6.39 -14.70
C ALA A 392 -11.39 7.01 -14.34
N ARG A 393 -10.31 6.48 -14.93
CA ARG A 393 -8.96 7.07 -14.83
C ARG A 393 -8.95 8.53 -15.27
N ASN A 394 -9.58 8.85 -16.39
CA ASN A 394 -9.64 10.23 -16.90
C ASN A 394 -10.47 11.16 -16.00
N ARG A 395 -11.55 10.68 -15.37
CA ARG A 395 -12.28 11.46 -14.35
C ARG A 395 -11.39 11.75 -13.14
N ALA A 396 -10.66 10.75 -12.64
CA ALA A 396 -9.76 10.92 -11.51
C ALA A 396 -8.62 11.91 -11.82
N LEU A 397 -8.01 11.85 -13.01
CA LEU A 397 -7.01 12.84 -13.43
C LEU A 397 -7.61 14.24 -13.60
N LYS A 398 -8.85 14.35 -14.09
CA LYS A 398 -9.56 15.63 -14.17
C LYS A 398 -9.92 16.20 -12.78
N ALA A 399 -10.16 15.34 -11.79
CA ALA A 399 -10.36 15.76 -10.41
C ALA A 399 -9.09 16.35 -9.79
N ILE A 400 -7.91 15.82 -10.14
CA ILE A 400 -6.61 16.43 -9.80
C ILE A 400 -6.44 17.77 -10.54
N GLY A 401 -6.73 17.78 -11.85
CA GLY A 401 -6.62 18.95 -12.71
C GLY A 401 -5.19 19.49 -12.74
N ASP A 402 -5.05 20.81 -12.58
CA ASP A 402 -3.80 21.56 -12.57
C ASP A 402 -3.18 21.73 -11.17
N ALA A 403 -3.61 20.93 -10.19
CA ALA A 403 -3.05 21.00 -8.84
C ALA A 403 -1.53 20.70 -8.85
N PRO A 404 -0.75 21.38 -7.99
CA PRO A 404 0.72 21.26 -7.96
C PRO A 404 1.16 19.97 -7.28
N VAL A 405 0.94 18.84 -7.94
CA VAL A 405 1.16 17.49 -7.40
C VAL A 405 2.08 16.63 -8.26
N VAL A 406 2.76 15.71 -7.60
CA VAL A 406 3.27 14.47 -8.20
C VAL A 406 2.37 13.29 -7.81
N MET A 407 2.31 12.26 -8.63
CA MET A 407 1.64 10.99 -8.30
C MET A 407 2.68 9.92 -7.97
N LEU A 408 2.49 9.21 -6.86
CA LEU A 408 3.40 8.17 -6.36
C LEU A 408 2.62 6.86 -6.15
N HIS A 409 3.14 5.76 -6.67
CA HIS A 409 2.46 4.45 -6.63
C HIS A 409 3.43 3.27 -6.60
N GLY A 410 2.89 2.06 -6.39
CA GLY A 410 3.59 0.79 -6.31
C GLY A 410 3.16 -0.22 -7.38
N ASP A 411 2.79 -1.42 -6.96
CA ASP A 411 2.16 -2.53 -7.72
C ASP A 411 3.06 -3.21 -8.78
N VAL A 412 3.56 -2.46 -9.77
CA VAL A 412 3.94 -3.09 -11.05
C VAL A 412 5.35 -3.66 -11.14
N HIS A 413 6.05 -3.75 -10.00
CA HIS A 413 7.42 -4.29 -9.88
C HIS A 413 8.44 -3.64 -10.84
N LEU A 414 8.19 -2.40 -11.28
CA LEU A 414 9.03 -1.67 -12.22
C LEU A 414 9.01 -0.17 -11.88
N GLY A 415 10.19 0.39 -11.62
CA GLY A 415 10.31 1.82 -11.42
C GLY A 415 10.09 2.55 -12.74
N THR A 416 9.05 3.38 -12.83
CA THR A 416 8.72 4.14 -14.04
C THR A 416 8.47 5.60 -13.70
N LEU A 417 9.00 6.49 -14.52
CA LEU A 417 8.79 7.93 -14.39
C LEU A 417 8.23 8.48 -15.69
N GLY A 418 7.20 9.29 -15.59
CA GLY A 418 6.59 9.93 -16.73
C GLY A 418 5.60 11.02 -16.34
N ARG A 419 4.69 11.32 -17.27
CA ARG A 419 3.62 12.29 -17.08
C ARG A 419 2.35 11.80 -17.75
N HIS A 420 1.24 11.93 -17.02
CA HIS A 420 -0.07 11.58 -17.56
C HIS A 420 -0.56 12.62 -18.56
N GLY A 421 -1.30 12.15 -19.57
CA GLY A 421 -2.13 12.97 -20.43
C GLY A 421 -3.58 12.50 -20.43
N VAL A 422 -4.52 13.43 -20.59
CA VAL A 422 -5.95 13.19 -20.72
C VAL A 422 -6.45 13.72 -22.07
N ASP A 423 -6.57 15.03 -22.22
CA ASP A 423 -7.05 15.64 -23.46
C ASP A 423 -5.87 15.78 -24.44
N ALA A 424 -4.70 16.21 -23.96
CA ALA A 424 -3.42 16.27 -24.67
C ALA A 424 -2.33 15.45 -23.95
N PHE A 425 -1.18 15.28 -24.59
CA PHE A 425 0.02 14.84 -23.88
C PHE A 425 0.44 15.92 -22.88
N ASP A 426 1.01 15.49 -21.75
CA ASP A 426 1.61 16.38 -20.73
C ASP A 426 0.64 17.34 -20.02
N ASP A 427 -0.68 17.15 -20.11
CA ASP A 427 -1.69 17.98 -19.44
C ASP A 427 -2.10 17.47 -18.04
N GLY A 428 -1.60 16.30 -17.63
CA GLY A 428 -1.76 15.74 -16.29
C GLY A 428 -0.51 15.87 -15.41
N PRO A 429 -0.54 15.32 -14.19
CA PRO A 429 0.58 15.35 -13.25
C PRO A 429 1.72 14.42 -13.66
N VAL A 430 2.93 14.74 -13.16
CA VAL A 430 4.09 13.83 -13.21
C VAL A 430 3.83 12.63 -12.30
N THR A 431 4.22 11.45 -12.76
CA THR A 431 3.90 10.18 -12.13
C THR A 431 5.16 9.34 -11.94
N TYR A 432 5.31 8.71 -10.76
CA TYR A 432 6.43 7.85 -10.42
C TYR A 432 5.94 6.56 -9.74
N SER A 433 6.08 5.43 -10.44
CA SER A 433 5.94 4.11 -9.81
C SER A 433 7.25 3.76 -9.11
N PHE A 434 7.18 3.42 -7.83
CA PHE A 434 8.34 2.91 -7.13
C PHE A 434 8.74 1.54 -7.71
N PRO A 435 10.05 1.30 -7.93
CA PRO A 435 10.50 -0.05 -8.23
C PRO A 435 10.13 -1.00 -7.10
N ALA A 436 9.98 -2.29 -7.40
CA ALA A 436 9.79 -3.28 -6.34
C ALA A 436 10.96 -3.22 -5.36
N PHE A 437 10.66 -3.14 -4.07
CA PHE A 437 11.70 -3.22 -3.05
C PHE A 437 12.23 -4.64 -2.95
N ALA A 438 11.34 -5.65 -2.90
CA ALA A 438 11.74 -7.04 -2.70
C ALA A 438 11.15 -8.03 -3.72
N SER A 439 10.01 -7.76 -4.33
CA SER A 439 9.42 -8.60 -5.39
C SER A 439 10.31 -8.68 -6.63
N THR A 440 10.27 -9.78 -7.38
CA THR A 440 11.07 -9.92 -8.61
C THR A 440 10.75 -8.79 -9.58
N ALA A 441 11.76 -8.04 -10.04
CA ALA A 441 11.63 -7.07 -11.13
C ALA A 441 11.30 -7.80 -12.44
N SER A 442 10.04 -8.17 -12.61
CA SER A 442 9.57 -9.12 -13.61
C SER A 442 8.89 -8.48 -14.81
N ARG A 443 8.55 -7.19 -14.71
CA ARG A 443 7.93 -6.39 -15.77
C ARG A 443 8.97 -5.44 -16.37
N PHE A 444 8.81 -5.13 -17.66
CA PHE A 444 9.70 -4.24 -18.40
C PHE A 444 8.89 -3.17 -19.14
N TRP A 445 9.49 -2.01 -19.37
CA TRP A 445 9.00 -1.03 -20.33
C TRP A 445 9.88 -1.07 -21.58
N GLU A 446 9.36 -1.74 -22.61
CA GLU A 446 10.04 -1.97 -23.88
C GLU A 446 9.03 -1.81 -25.04
N PRO A 447 8.61 -0.57 -25.36
CA PRO A 447 7.63 -0.33 -26.40
C PRO A 447 8.16 -0.79 -27.77
N LEU A 448 7.25 -1.25 -28.64
CA LEU A 448 7.60 -1.72 -29.99
C LEU A 448 8.14 -0.63 -30.90
N GLU A 449 7.69 0.60 -30.70
CA GLU A 449 8.11 1.78 -31.43
C GLU A 449 8.77 2.78 -30.49
N ALA A 450 9.69 3.57 -31.03
CA ALA A 450 10.30 4.65 -30.28
C ALA A 450 9.28 5.75 -29.94
N GLY A 451 9.40 6.34 -28.76
CA GLY A 451 8.51 7.41 -28.31
C GLY A 451 8.62 8.67 -29.17
N GLN A 452 7.48 9.31 -29.36
CA GLN A 452 7.39 10.57 -30.11
C GLN A 452 7.91 11.73 -29.26
N ASN A 453 8.34 12.83 -29.89
CA ASN A 453 8.76 14.06 -29.18
C ASN A 453 9.83 13.85 -28.09
N ARG A 454 10.66 12.80 -28.22
CA ARG A 454 11.82 12.54 -27.38
C ARG A 454 12.94 13.54 -27.63
N GLU A 455 13.73 13.84 -26.61
CA GLU A 455 14.95 14.62 -26.78
C GLU A 455 15.95 13.90 -27.69
N SER A 456 16.80 14.67 -28.39
CA SER A 456 17.81 14.08 -29.26
C SER A 456 18.81 13.26 -28.45
N GLY A 457 18.93 11.97 -28.78
CA GLY A 457 19.80 11.02 -28.06
C GLY A 457 19.18 10.40 -26.82
N ALA A 458 17.93 10.73 -26.46
CA ALA A 458 17.22 10.06 -25.38
C ALA A 458 16.90 8.59 -25.74
N PRO A 459 16.78 7.69 -24.75
CA PRO A 459 16.44 6.29 -24.97
C PRO A 459 15.14 6.11 -25.76
N GLU A 460 15.02 5.04 -26.54
CA GLU A 460 13.86 4.83 -27.42
C GLU A 460 12.56 4.63 -26.67
N ASN A 461 12.65 4.10 -25.45
CA ASN A 461 11.52 3.91 -24.56
C ASN A 461 11.13 5.19 -23.77
N THR A 462 11.58 6.37 -24.21
CA THR A 462 11.18 7.69 -23.66
C THR A 462 10.47 8.54 -24.71
N GLY A 463 9.74 9.56 -24.25
CA GLY A 463 8.89 10.40 -25.09
C GLY A 463 7.41 10.05 -24.95
N GLN A 464 6.60 10.49 -25.91
CA GLN A 464 5.14 10.38 -25.93
C GLN A 464 4.69 9.04 -26.54
N PHE A 465 3.80 8.36 -25.82
CA PHE A 465 3.21 7.07 -26.19
C PHE A 465 1.71 7.06 -25.94
N HIS A 466 0.99 6.28 -26.74
CA HIS A 466 -0.30 5.76 -26.32
C HIS A 466 -0.05 4.40 -25.66
N ASP A 467 -0.50 4.22 -24.43
CA ASP A 467 -0.46 2.90 -23.80
C ASP A 467 -1.45 1.95 -24.49
N ARG A 468 -1.46 0.68 -24.08
CA ARG A 468 -2.29 -0.34 -24.75
C ARG A 468 -3.80 -0.05 -24.70
N PHE A 469 -4.25 0.75 -23.75
CA PHE A 469 -5.63 1.21 -23.61
C PHE A 469 -5.93 2.53 -24.34
N GLY A 470 -4.94 3.11 -25.02
CA GLY A 470 -5.04 4.37 -25.74
C GLY A 470 -4.82 5.61 -24.86
N ASN A 471 -4.38 5.45 -23.60
CA ASN A 471 -4.10 6.60 -22.75
C ASN A 471 -2.82 7.29 -23.19
N LYS A 472 -2.81 8.62 -23.12
CA LYS A 472 -1.61 9.42 -23.38
C LYS A 472 -0.68 9.36 -22.17
N VAL A 473 0.58 8.98 -22.41
CA VAL A 473 1.63 8.98 -21.40
C VAL A 473 2.94 9.45 -22.03
N THR A 474 3.65 10.33 -21.33
CA THR A 474 5.01 10.73 -21.70
C THR A 474 5.98 10.07 -20.74
N MET A 475 6.83 9.18 -21.23
CA MET A 475 7.81 8.45 -20.42
C MET A 475 9.13 9.22 -20.35
N TYR A 476 9.64 9.42 -19.13
CA TYR A 476 10.92 10.05 -18.86
C TYR A 476 12.00 9.03 -18.50
N GLY A 477 11.63 7.89 -17.91
CA GLY A 477 12.56 6.85 -17.51
C GLY A 477 11.89 5.54 -17.11
N ALA A 478 12.63 4.44 -17.25
CA ALA A 478 12.23 3.12 -16.78
C ALA A 478 13.44 2.35 -16.21
N GLY A 479 13.31 1.86 -14.98
CA GLY A 479 14.33 1.06 -14.29
C GLY A 479 14.25 -0.43 -14.64
N ASN A 480 14.31 -0.75 -15.94
CA ASN A 480 14.20 -2.13 -16.43
C ASN A 480 15.19 -3.08 -15.74
N GLY A 481 14.67 -4.16 -15.16
CA GLY A 481 15.46 -5.20 -14.49
C GLY A 481 16.06 -4.80 -13.14
N LEU A 482 15.69 -3.64 -12.59
CA LEU A 482 16.20 -3.13 -11.32
C LEU A 482 15.12 -3.16 -10.24
N ASN A 483 15.53 -3.57 -9.04
CA ASN A 483 14.77 -3.34 -7.82
C ASN A 483 15.22 -2.02 -7.19
N GLY A 484 14.54 -1.53 -6.17
CA GLY A 484 14.90 -0.25 -5.60
C GLY A 484 13.94 0.33 -4.59
N TYR A 485 14.13 1.62 -4.33
CA TYR A 485 13.20 2.48 -3.64
C TYR A 485 13.30 3.92 -4.17
N GLY A 486 12.29 4.74 -3.89
CA GLY A 486 12.29 6.16 -4.23
C GLY A 486 12.80 7.02 -3.07
N ILE A 487 13.57 8.07 -3.37
CA ILE A 487 13.73 9.22 -2.47
C ILE A 487 13.06 10.42 -3.12
N ILE A 488 12.22 11.13 -2.37
CA ILE A 488 11.44 12.26 -2.83
C ILE A 488 11.77 13.47 -1.98
N LEU A 489 12.19 14.55 -2.62
CA LEU A 489 12.52 15.81 -1.94
C LEU A 489 11.47 16.86 -2.33
N PHE A 490 10.61 17.23 -1.39
CA PHE A 490 9.63 18.29 -1.58
C PHE A 490 10.20 19.61 -1.07
N ASP A 491 10.73 20.44 -1.96
CA ASP A 491 11.17 21.80 -1.64
C ASP A 491 9.95 22.74 -1.62
N THR A 492 9.37 22.89 -0.44
CA THR A 492 8.16 23.71 -0.24
C THR A 492 8.41 25.20 -0.43
N LYS A 493 9.66 25.66 -0.34
CA LYS A 493 10.03 27.05 -0.55
C LYS A 493 10.10 27.40 -2.03
N ASN A 494 10.74 26.54 -2.82
CA ASN A 494 10.90 26.74 -4.26
C ASN A 494 9.76 26.15 -5.09
N ARG A 495 8.80 25.47 -4.44
CA ARG A 495 7.70 24.73 -5.08
C ARG A 495 8.25 23.77 -6.15
N GLU A 496 9.25 22.99 -5.75
CA GLU A 496 9.90 21.99 -6.58
C GLU A 496 9.85 20.62 -5.88
N THR A 497 9.61 19.56 -6.64
CA THR A 497 9.75 18.18 -6.16
C THR A 497 10.84 17.46 -6.96
N GLU A 498 11.84 16.92 -6.28
CA GLU A 498 12.86 16.05 -6.87
C GLU A 498 12.52 14.58 -6.62
N LEU A 499 12.53 13.77 -7.66
CA LEU A 499 12.25 12.34 -7.65
C LEU A 499 13.54 11.58 -7.95
N GLN A 500 13.92 10.66 -7.08
CA GLN A 500 15.15 9.86 -7.20
C GLN A 500 14.83 8.36 -7.20
N PHE A 501 15.65 7.60 -7.92
CA PHE A 501 15.65 6.13 -7.92
C PHE A 501 16.94 5.66 -7.25
N HIS A 502 16.82 4.88 -6.18
CA HIS A 502 17.94 4.21 -5.51
C HIS A 502 17.91 2.71 -5.81
N PRO A 503 18.79 2.21 -6.69
CA PRO A 503 18.69 0.86 -7.21
C PRO A 503 19.27 -0.21 -6.28
N LEU A 504 18.60 -1.36 -6.28
CA LEU A 504 19.00 -2.59 -5.64
C LEU A 504 19.22 -3.68 -6.70
N ASP A 505 20.14 -4.60 -6.43
CA ASP A 505 20.32 -5.79 -7.25
C ASP A 505 19.27 -6.89 -6.95
N GLN A 506 19.43 -8.05 -7.60
CA GLN A 506 18.55 -9.21 -7.41
C GLN A 506 18.63 -9.82 -6.00
N GLU A 507 19.70 -9.55 -5.26
CA GLU A 507 19.89 -9.95 -3.86
C GLU A 507 19.40 -8.88 -2.87
N ARG A 508 18.80 -7.79 -3.36
CA ARG A 508 18.32 -6.64 -2.57
C ARG A 508 19.43 -5.87 -1.88
N LYS A 509 20.61 -5.84 -2.51
CA LYS A 509 21.74 -5.03 -2.05
C LYS A 509 21.78 -3.71 -2.81
N PRO A 510 22.07 -2.59 -2.12
CA PRO A 510 22.34 -1.32 -2.76
C PRO A 510 23.42 -1.39 -3.82
N ILE A 511 23.13 -0.82 -4.98
CA ILE A 511 24.08 -0.69 -6.10
C ILE A 511 24.12 0.75 -6.61
N LYS A 512 25.19 1.08 -7.30
CA LYS A 512 25.34 2.38 -7.98
C LYS A 512 25.27 2.17 -9.47
N VAL A 513 24.14 2.53 -10.05
CA VAL A 513 23.93 2.53 -11.50
C VAL A 513 23.12 3.77 -11.86
N ASP A 514 23.50 4.42 -12.96
CA ASP A 514 22.73 5.53 -13.51
C ASP A 514 21.45 4.98 -14.16
N VAL A 515 20.29 5.46 -13.72
CA VAL A 515 18.99 5.07 -14.27
C VAL A 515 18.44 6.26 -15.07
N PRO A 516 18.35 6.16 -16.41
CA PRO A 516 17.85 7.24 -17.25
C PRO A 516 16.49 7.75 -16.78
N GLY A 517 16.35 9.07 -16.74
CA GLY A 517 15.15 9.75 -16.24
C GLY A 517 15.26 10.23 -14.79
N TRP A 518 16.15 9.65 -13.97
CA TRP A 518 16.36 10.08 -12.58
C TRP A 518 17.77 10.68 -12.36
N PRO A 519 17.93 11.64 -11.42
CA PRO A 519 16.85 12.33 -10.71
C PRO A 519 16.05 13.26 -11.62
N TYR A 520 14.77 13.47 -11.31
CA TYR A 520 13.88 14.34 -12.07
C TYR A 520 13.29 15.45 -11.20
N LYS A 521 13.23 16.68 -11.72
CA LYS A 521 12.71 17.84 -11.00
C LYS A 521 11.40 18.32 -11.62
N VAL A 522 10.37 18.41 -10.78
CA VAL A 522 9.05 18.96 -11.13
C VAL A 522 8.95 20.34 -10.51
N LYS A 523 8.63 21.36 -11.32
CA LYS A 523 8.41 22.75 -10.87
C LYS A 523 6.94 23.13 -11.04
N PHE A 524 6.36 23.79 -10.03
CA PHE A 524 4.93 24.11 -9.95
C PHE A 524 4.62 25.61 -9.88
#